data_AF-A0A034VUH2-F1
#
_entry.id   AF-A0A034VUH2-F1
#
_cell.length_a   1.000
_cell.length_b   1.000
_cell.length_c   1.000
_cell.angle_alpha   90.00
_cell.angle_beta   90.00
_cell.angle_gamma   90.00
#
_symmetry.space_group_name_H-M   'P 1'
#
loop_
_entity.id
_entity.type
_entity.pdbx_description
1 polymer ?
#
loop_
_entity_poly.entity_id
_entity_poly.type
_entity_poly.pdbx_seq_one_letter_code
_entity_poly.pdbx_strand_id
1 'polypeptide(L)'
;CSSTLSGKFDELKRIMDIHNIQVDNPAFVMNQDSAREFLKDMEPKKNYQLFLKATQLDSIQEQLIKCYYEYQDHKQRLIHIEKKLEEDQQNIAELETEYRKILSFVQLKQETNQKKAEYEWSLVNQLEMAITKIEEALSEAMRDREKLDEQANRKTEIENKLKAEMDTCREVIGLNRTEYNQKRITVKRLIRV
;
A
#
# COMPACT_ATOMS: atom_id res chain seq x y z
N CYS A 1 -24.23 44.64 -29.56
CA CYS A 1 -23.73 45.01 -30.92
C CYS A 1 -22.55 46.00 -30.92
N SER A 2 -21.66 46.06 -29.90
CA SER A 2 -20.54 47.02 -29.88
C SER A 2 -19.16 46.43 -30.20
N SER A 3 -19.01 45.10 -30.17
CA SER A 3 -17.71 44.42 -30.26
C SER A 3 -17.01 44.57 -31.63
N THR A 4 -17.76 44.77 -32.71
CA THR A 4 -17.20 44.91 -34.07
C THR A 4 -16.62 46.31 -34.34
N LEU A 5 -17.02 47.33 -33.58
CA LEU A 5 -16.50 48.70 -33.73
C LEU A 5 -15.13 48.87 -33.06
N SER A 6 -14.91 48.23 -31.91
CA SER A 6 -13.64 48.33 -31.16
C SER A 6 -12.45 47.83 -31.98
N GLY A 7 -12.59 46.65 -32.62
CA GLY A 7 -11.49 46.06 -33.40
C GLY A 7 -11.05 46.92 -34.59
N LYS A 8 -11.99 47.59 -35.27
CA LYS A 8 -11.71 48.48 -36.40
C LYS A 8 -11.07 49.80 -35.96
N PHE A 9 -11.47 50.33 -34.81
CA PHE A 9 -10.88 51.55 -34.26
C PHE A 9 -9.44 51.33 -33.78
N ASP A 10 -9.19 50.21 -33.10
CA ASP A 10 -7.85 49.85 -32.65
C ASP A 10 -6.90 49.58 -33.81
N GLU A 11 -7.40 49.00 -34.91
CA GLU A 11 -6.65 48.81 -36.15
C GLU A 11 -6.30 50.14 -36.81
N LEU A 12 -7.27 51.06 -36.92
CA LEU A 12 -7.02 52.41 -37.43
C LEU A 12 -5.97 53.15 -36.59
N LYS A 13 -6.07 53.06 -35.25
CA LYS A 13 -5.09 53.65 -34.34
C LYS A 13 -3.69 53.08 -34.56
N ARG A 14 -3.56 51.76 -34.71
CA ARG A 14 -2.28 51.11 -35.06
C ARG A 14 -1.72 51.61 -36.39
N ILE A 15 -2.55 51.76 -37.42
CA ILE A 15 -2.12 52.29 -38.73
C ILE A 15 -1.63 53.75 -38.57
N MET A 16 -2.35 54.57 -37.81
CA MET A 16 -1.92 55.94 -37.51
C MET A 16 -0.59 55.99 -36.77
N ASP A 17 -0.39 55.10 -35.78
CA ASP A 17 0.86 55.01 -35.02
C ASP A 17 2.03 54.57 -35.91
N ILE A 18 1.85 53.55 -36.75
CA ILE A 18 2.88 53.04 -37.69
C ILE A 18 3.34 54.12 -38.66
N HIS A 19 2.40 54.93 -39.16
CA HIS A 19 2.69 56.00 -40.11
C HIS A 19 2.95 57.35 -39.45
N ASN A 20 3.01 57.41 -38.12
CA ASN A 20 3.19 58.63 -37.34
C ASN A 20 2.23 59.77 -37.74
N ILE A 21 0.95 59.42 -37.96
CA ILE A 21 -0.10 60.38 -38.30
C ILE A 21 -0.65 60.99 -37.01
N GLN A 22 -0.29 62.25 -36.75
CA GLN A 22 -0.57 62.93 -35.48
C GLN A 22 -1.76 63.90 -35.61
N VAL A 23 -2.98 63.34 -35.62
CA VAL A 23 -4.21 64.15 -35.78
C VAL A 23 -4.49 65.10 -34.61
N ASP A 24 -3.99 64.76 -33.42
CA ASP A 24 -4.21 65.54 -32.19
C ASP A 24 -3.15 66.63 -31.96
N ASN A 25 -2.09 66.65 -32.78
CA ASN A 25 -1.03 67.63 -32.66
C ASN A 25 -1.46 68.95 -33.32
N PRO A 26 -1.61 70.04 -32.54
CA PRO A 26 -2.09 71.33 -33.06
C PRO A 26 -1.14 72.00 -34.05
N ALA A 27 0.13 71.56 -34.12
CA ALA A 27 1.09 72.00 -35.14
C ALA A 27 0.83 71.37 -36.53
N PHE A 28 0.23 70.18 -36.57
CA PHE A 28 -0.13 69.49 -37.81
C PHE A 28 -1.59 69.73 -38.21
N VAL A 29 -2.49 69.80 -37.23
CA VAL A 29 -3.92 70.08 -37.45
C VAL A 29 -4.35 71.24 -36.56
N MET A 30 -4.40 72.43 -37.13
CA MET A 30 -4.80 73.64 -36.42
C MET A 30 -6.27 73.98 -36.69
N ASN A 31 -7.11 73.93 -35.66
CA ASN A 31 -8.50 74.37 -35.75
C ASN A 31 -8.60 75.90 -35.51
N GLN A 32 -9.73 76.50 -35.90
CA GLN A 32 -9.94 77.95 -35.84
C GLN A 32 -9.87 78.51 -34.42
N ASP A 33 -10.36 77.75 -33.43
CA ASP A 33 -10.37 78.18 -32.02
C ASP A 33 -8.97 78.10 -31.41
N SER A 34 -8.19 77.05 -31.70
CA SER A 34 -6.79 76.89 -31.30
C SER A 34 -5.89 77.94 -31.95
N ALA A 35 -6.15 78.32 -33.20
CA ALA A 35 -5.44 79.41 -33.86
C ALA A 35 -5.74 80.75 -33.18
N ARG A 36 -7.01 80.98 -32.80
CA ARG A 36 -7.42 82.19 -32.08
C ARG A 36 -6.81 82.24 -30.67
N GLU A 37 -6.82 81.13 -29.94
CA GLU A 37 -6.22 81.03 -28.60
C GLU A 37 -4.70 81.26 -28.65
N PHE A 38 -4.02 80.69 -29.65
CA PHE A 38 -2.59 80.92 -29.87
C PHE A 38 -2.26 82.41 -30.11
N LEU A 39 -3.06 83.09 -30.94
CA LEU A 39 -2.81 84.50 -31.29
C LEU A 39 -3.25 85.48 -30.20
N LYS A 40 -4.29 85.15 -29.43
CA LYS A 40 -4.97 86.10 -28.55
C LYS A 40 -4.37 86.13 -27.14
N ASP A 41 -3.95 84.98 -26.62
CA ASP A 41 -3.56 84.89 -25.20
C ASP A 41 -2.07 85.11 -24.95
N MET A 42 -1.16 84.84 -25.91
CA MET A 42 0.32 84.98 -25.79
C MET A 42 0.87 84.59 -24.40
N GLU A 43 0.18 83.69 -23.69
CA GLU A 43 0.44 83.40 -22.29
C GLU A 43 1.62 82.43 -22.26
N PRO A 44 2.71 82.73 -21.53
CA PRO A 44 3.90 81.89 -21.52
C PRO A 44 3.62 80.42 -21.19
N LYS A 45 2.64 80.16 -20.29
CA LYS A 45 2.24 78.80 -19.91
C LYS A 45 1.53 78.04 -21.03
N LYS A 46 0.59 78.69 -21.74
CA LYS A 46 -0.13 78.07 -22.86
C LYS A 46 0.80 77.83 -24.05
N ASN A 47 1.70 78.76 -24.32
CA ASN A 47 2.72 78.60 -25.36
C ASN A 47 3.68 77.43 -25.05
N TYR A 48 4.06 77.28 -23.78
CA TYR A 48 4.86 76.14 -23.35
C TYR A 48 4.09 74.81 -23.48
N GLN A 49 2.81 74.76 -23.11
CA GLN A 49 1.97 73.57 -23.33
C GLN A 49 1.80 73.23 -24.81
N LEU A 50 1.61 74.24 -25.67
CA LEU A 50 1.53 74.06 -27.11
C LEU A 50 2.84 73.50 -27.65
N PHE A 51 3.99 74.01 -27.18
CA PHE A 51 5.30 73.49 -27.54
C PHE A 51 5.47 72.03 -27.11
N LEU A 52 5.07 71.67 -25.89
CA LEU A 52 5.14 70.29 -25.41
C LEU A 52 4.27 69.34 -26.25
N LYS A 53 3.04 69.75 -26.59
CA LYS A 53 2.14 68.99 -27.47
C LYS A 53 2.68 68.88 -28.91
N ALA A 54 3.22 69.98 -29.44
CA ALA A 54 3.76 70.04 -30.79
C ALA A 54 5.00 69.14 -30.96
N THR A 55 5.82 69.05 -29.92
CA THR A 55 7.02 68.21 -29.87
C THR A 55 6.76 66.81 -29.29
N GLN A 56 5.52 66.52 -28.87
CA GLN A 56 5.08 65.27 -28.23
C GLN A 56 5.80 64.91 -26.92
N LEU A 57 6.49 65.88 -26.30
CA LEU A 57 7.19 65.66 -25.04
C LEU A 57 6.22 65.33 -23.90
N ASP A 58 4.98 65.81 -23.98
CA ASP A 58 3.90 65.47 -23.05
C ASP A 58 3.54 63.98 -23.11
N SER A 59 3.32 63.43 -24.30
CA SER A 59 3.00 62.02 -24.52
C SER A 59 4.15 61.11 -24.07
N ILE A 60 5.39 61.48 -24.38
CA ILE A 60 6.57 60.74 -23.93
C ILE A 60 6.67 60.75 -22.40
N GLN A 61 6.43 61.90 -21.76
CA GLN A 61 6.45 62.00 -20.30
C GLN A 61 5.39 61.10 -19.66
N GLU A 62 4.15 61.11 -20.18
CA GLU A 62 3.09 60.23 -19.68
C GLU A 62 3.43 58.74 -19.85
N GLN A 63 3.99 58.36 -21.00
CA GLN A 63 4.42 56.98 -21.25
C GLN A 63 5.55 56.55 -20.31
N LEU A 64 6.55 57.41 -20.08
CA LEU A 64 7.62 57.13 -19.13
C LEU A 64 7.10 56.94 -17.70
N ILE A 65 6.15 57.77 -17.26
CA ILE A 65 5.52 57.63 -15.94
C ILE A 65 4.78 56.30 -15.85
N LYS A 66 4.01 55.91 -16.87
CA LYS A 66 3.31 54.62 -16.92
C LYS A 66 4.29 53.45 -16.84
N CYS A 67 5.32 53.45 -17.69
CA CYS A 67 6.36 52.42 -17.69
C CYS A 67 7.06 52.32 -16.33
N TYR A 68 7.29 53.45 -15.65
CA TYR A 68 7.90 53.45 -14.32
C TYR A 68 7.02 52.74 -13.28
N TYR A 69 5.71 53.04 -13.26
CA TYR A 69 4.78 52.39 -12.32
C TYR A 69 4.59 50.90 -12.64
N GLU A 70 4.48 50.54 -13.92
CA GLU A 70 4.41 49.13 -14.35
C GLU A 70 5.69 48.37 -13.97
N TYR A 71 6.86 48.96 -14.19
CA TYR A 71 8.13 48.39 -13.75
C TYR A 71 8.14 48.14 -12.24
N GLN A 72 7.67 49.11 -11.45
CA GLN A 72 7.64 48.99 -10.00
C GLN A 72 6.67 47.89 -9.53
N ASP A 73 5.48 47.79 -10.14
CA ASP A 73 4.52 46.71 -9.88
C ASP A 73 5.12 45.33 -10.22
N HIS A 74 5.66 45.18 -11.43
CA HIS A 74 6.27 43.93 -11.88
C HIS A 74 7.44 43.52 -11.00
N LYS A 75 8.27 44.47 -10.56
CA LYS A 75 9.36 44.20 -9.63
C LYS A 75 8.86 43.65 -8.29
N GLN A 76 7.80 44.23 -7.72
CA GLN A 76 7.22 43.72 -6.47
C GLN A 76 6.58 42.34 -6.65
N ARG A 77 5.89 42.12 -7.77
CA ARG A 77 5.32 40.81 -8.10
C ARG A 77 6.40 39.75 -8.27
N LEU A 78 7.52 40.08 -8.89
CA LEU A 78 8.64 39.15 -9.06
C LEU A 78 9.19 38.69 -7.71
N ILE A 79 9.44 39.64 -6.79
CA ILE A 79 9.91 39.33 -5.43
C ILE A 79 8.93 38.39 -4.71
N HIS A 80 7.62 38.63 -4.84
CA HIS A 80 6.61 37.77 -4.23
C HIS A 80 6.60 36.36 -4.85
N ILE A 81 6.73 36.26 -6.17
CA ILE A 81 6.79 34.98 -6.89
C ILE A 81 8.05 34.21 -6.51
N GLU A 82 9.21 34.87 -6.43
CA GLU A 82 10.47 34.26 -6.01
C GLU A 82 10.36 33.68 -4.60
N LYS A 83 9.82 34.46 -3.66
CA LYS A 83 9.59 33.98 -2.29
C LYS A 83 8.64 32.77 -2.25
N LYS A 84 7.54 32.83 -3.00
CA LYS A 84 6.59 31.72 -3.08
C LYS A 84 7.23 30.48 -3.68
N LEU A 85 8.09 30.64 -4.69
CA LEU A 85 8.81 29.54 -5.30
C LEU A 85 9.75 28.85 -4.30
N GLU A 86 10.45 29.62 -3.46
CA GLU A 86 11.27 29.05 -2.38
C GLU A 86 10.42 28.26 -1.37
N GLU A 87 9.27 28.80 -0.94
CA GLU A 87 8.33 28.12 -0.04
C GLU A 87 7.79 26.82 -0.67
N ASP A 88 7.40 26.85 -1.95
CA ASP A 88 6.91 25.67 -2.67
C ASP A 88 8.01 24.60 -2.84
N GLN A 89 9.26 24.99 -3.09
CA GLN A 89 10.39 24.07 -3.16
C GLN A 89 10.65 23.37 -1.82
N GLN A 90 10.56 24.11 -0.70
CA GLN A 90 10.71 23.52 0.62
C GLN A 90 9.59 22.53 0.92
N ASN A 91 8.34 22.89 0.60
CA ASN A 91 7.18 22.00 0.75
C ASN A 91 7.34 20.70 -0.05
N ILE A 92 7.86 20.78 -1.28
CA ILE A 92 8.14 19.59 -2.11
C ILE A 92 9.17 18.68 -1.42
N ALA A 93 10.28 19.25 -0.91
CA ALA A 93 11.32 18.47 -0.24
C ALA A 93 10.80 17.76 1.03
N GLU A 94 9.93 18.41 1.79
CA GLU A 94 9.26 17.83 2.96
C GLU A 94 8.33 16.69 2.56
N LEU A 95 7.47 16.91 1.55
CA LEU A 95 6.55 15.89 1.04
C LEU A 95 7.27 14.67 0.47
N GLU A 96 8.38 14.86 -0.24
CA GLU A 96 9.21 13.75 -0.70
C GLU A 96 9.79 12.94 0.46
N THR A 97 10.16 13.60 1.54
CA THR A 97 10.71 12.94 2.73
C THR A 97 9.63 12.12 3.43
N GLU A 98 8.42 12.65 3.58
CA GLU A 98 7.28 11.89 4.11
C GLU A 98 6.89 10.73 3.19
N TYR A 99 6.90 10.94 1.88
CA TYR A 99 6.65 9.87 0.91
C TYR A 99 7.67 8.72 1.04
N ARG A 100 8.95 9.03 1.19
CA ARG A 100 10.01 8.03 1.45
C ARG A 100 9.75 7.24 2.75
N LYS A 101 9.27 7.88 3.81
CA LYS A 101 8.90 7.20 5.06
C LYS A 101 7.69 6.26 4.88
N ILE A 102 6.70 6.66 4.09
CA ILE A 102 5.55 5.80 3.80
C ILE A 102 5.98 4.57 2.99
N LEU A 103 6.87 4.74 2.00
CA LEU A 103 7.42 3.62 1.24
C LEU A 103 8.18 2.63 2.13
N SER A 104 9.00 3.12 3.07
CA SER A 104 9.69 2.22 4.01
C SER A 104 8.71 1.49 4.95
N PHE A 105 7.60 2.13 5.33
CA PHE A 105 6.56 1.47 6.11
C PHE A 105 5.89 0.31 5.37
N VAL A 106 5.69 0.44 4.04
CA VAL A 106 5.16 -0.66 3.21
C VAL A 106 6.13 -1.85 3.19
N GLN A 107 7.43 -1.59 3.05
CA GLN A 107 8.47 -2.63 3.12
C GLN A 107 8.48 -3.31 4.48
N LEU A 108 8.48 -2.54 5.57
CA LEU A 108 8.45 -3.07 6.93
C LEU A 108 7.20 -3.91 7.20
N LYS A 109 6.05 -3.52 6.66
CA LYS A 109 4.80 -4.30 6.75
C LYS A 109 4.93 -5.62 6.01
N GLN A 110 5.56 -5.64 4.82
CA GLN A 110 5.81 -6.86 4.07
C GLN A 110 6.73 -7.80 4.84
N GLU A 111 7.85 -7.29 5.37
CA GLU A 111 8.77 -8.07 6.22
C GLU A 111 8.07 -8.64 7.45
N THR A 112 7.23 -7.82 8.11
CA THR A 112 6.44 -8.26 9.27
C THR A 112 5.52 -9.42 8.91
N ASN A 113 4.84 -9.35 7.76
CA ASN A 113 3.97 -10.43 7.30
C ASN A 113 4.75 -11.71 6.97
N GLN A 114 5.92 -11.58 6.34
CA GLN A 114 6.80 -12.73 6.08
C GLN A 114 7.24 -13.38 7.39
N LYS A 115 7.67 -12.60 8.38
CA LYS A 115 8.08 -13.12 9.70
C LYS A 115 6.92 -13.76 10.46
N LYS A 116 5.70 -13.23 10.36
CA LYS A 116 4.50 -13.89 10.91
C LYS A 116 4.25 -15.24 10.28
N ALA A 117 4.31 -15.32 8.94
CA ALA A 117 4.16 -16.59 8.25
C ALA A 117 5.25 -17.59 8.64
N GLU A 118 6.53 -17.17 8.68
CA GLU A 118 7.63 -18.01 9.16
C GLU A 118 7.39 -18.53 10.59
N TYR A 119 6.87 -17.68 11.48
CA TYR A 119 6.53 -18.08 12.85
C TYR A 119 5.40 -19.11 12.88
N GLU A 120 4.31 -18.88 12.15
CA GLU A 120 3.18 -19.81 12.05
C GLU A 120 3.62 -21.17 11.49
N TRP A 121 4.43 -21.18 10.43
CA TRP A 121 5.01 -22.42 9.88
C TRP A 121 5.94 -23.13 10.87
N SER A 122 6.69 -22.37 11.68
CA SER A 122 7.54 -22.97 12.71
C SER A 122 6.72 -23.71 13.77
N LEU A 123 5.53 -23.19 14.12
CA LEU A 123 4.62 -23.83 15.05
C LEU A 123 4.01 -25.10 14.45
N VAL A 124 3.57 -25.05 13.19
CA VAL A 124 3.07 -26.22 12.46
C VAL A 124 4.14 -27.31 12.44
N ASN A 125 5.37 -26.99 12.07
CA ASN A 125 6.48 -27.94 12.05
C ASN A 125 6.74 -28.56 13.44
N GLN A 126 6.66 -27.78 14.52
CA GLN A 126 6.80 -28.32 15.88
C GLN A 126 5.69 -29.31 16.24
N LEU A 127 4.44 -29.01 15.85
CA LEU A 127 3.30 -29.90 16.07
C LEU A 127 3.41 -31.16 15.22
N GLU A 128 3.81 -31.05 13.96
CA GLU A 128 4.05 -32.19 13.07
C GLU A 128 5.13 -33.11 13.66
N MET A 129 6.26 -32.57 14.11
CA MET A 129 7.30 -33.34 14.78
C MET A 129 6.79 -34.04 16.06
N ALA A 130 5.89 -33.42 16.81
CA ALA A 130 5.29 -34.03 17.99
C ALA A 130 4.33 -35.17 17.62
N ILE A 131 3.52 -34.99 16.57
CA ILE A 131 2.61 -36.01 16.04
C ILE A 131 3.42 -37.23 15.56
N THR A 132 4.46 -37.02 14.75
CA THR A 132 5.30 -38.11 14.24
C THR A 132 5.90 -38.95 15.39
N LYS A 133 6.37 -38.32 16.47
CA LYS A 133 6.86 -39.04 17.65
C LYS A 133 5.78 -39.87 18.34
N ILE A 134 4.55 -39.35 18.43
CA ILE A 134 3.41 -40.08 19.00
C ILE A 134 3.03 -41.26 18.10
N GLU A 135 3.02 -41.07 16.79
CA GLU A 135 2.74 -42.12 15.80
C GLU A 135 3.77 -43.25 15.85
N GLU A 136 5.06 -42.90 15.98
CA GLU A 136 6.14 -43.87 16.18
C GLU A 136 5.94 -44.69 17.46
N ALA A 137 5.66 -44.01 18.59
CA ALA A 137 5.40 -44.67 19.86
C ALA A 137 4.14 -45.55 19.84
N LEU A 138 3.08 -45.11 19.15
CA LEU A 138 1.85 -45.88 18.98
C LEU A 138 2.10 -47.14 18.13
N SER A 139 2.87 -47.01 17.05
CA SER A 139 3.26 -48.13 16.19
C SER A 139 4.06 -49.19 16.96
N GLU A 140 4.99 -48.75 17.82
CA GLU A 140 5.75 -49.65 18.71
C GLU A 140 4.82 -50.36 19.70
N ALA A 141 3.94 -49.61 20.38
CA ALA A 141 2.97 -50.17 21.31
C ALA A 141 2.00 -51.17 20.64
N MET A 142 1.58 -50.90 19.40
CA MET A 142 0.73 -51.81 18.62
C MET A 142 1.46 -53.12 18.30
N ARG A 143 2.74 -53.07 17.91
CA ARG A 143 3.56 -54.26 17.67
C ARG A 143 3.72 -55.10 18.93
N ASP A 144 3.93 -54.45 20.07
CA ASP A 144 4.08 -55.17 21.34
C ASP A 144 2.76 -55.78 21.82
N ARG A 145 1.62 -55.10 21.59
CA ARG A 145 0.30 -55.68 21.81
C ARG A 145 0.08 -56.93 20.95
N GLU A 146 0.44 -56.88 19.66
CA GLU A 146 0.30 -58.02 18.75
C GLU A 146 1.14 -59.23 19.20
N LYS A 147 2.38 -58.99 19.65
CA LYS A 147 3.21 -60.05 20.26
C LYS A 147 2.58 -60.63 21.53
N LEU A 148 1.98 -59.80 22.37
CA LEU A 148 1.29 -60.26 23.60
C LEU A 148 0.05 -61.07 23.26
N ASP A 149 -0.74 -60.67 22.26
CA ASP A 149 -1.90 -61.42 21.78
C ASP A 149 -1.48 -62.78 21.21
N GLU A 150 -0.39 -62.85 20.44
CA GLU A 150 0.18 -64.12 19.98
C GLU A 150 0.59 -65.03 21.16
N GLN A 151 1.25 -64.46 22.18
CA GLN A 151 1.64 -65.22 23.37
C GLN A 151 0.43 -65.70 24.16
N ALA A 152 -0.60 -64.86 24.31
CA ALA A 152 -1.85 -65.21 24.97
C ALA A 152 -2.54 -66.37 24.23
N ASN A 153 -2.65 -66.29 22.91
CA ASN A 153 -3.21 -67.35 22.07
C ASN A 153 -2.43 -68.67 22.25
N ARG A 154 -1.09 -68.64 22.15
CA ARG A 154 -0.25 -69.83 22.41
C ARG A 154 -0.47 -70.41 23.80
N LYS A 155 -0.59 -69.56 24.83
CA LYS A 155 -0.88 -70.00 26.19
C LYS A 155 -2.24 -70.68 26.28
N THR A 156 -3.29 -70.12 25.67
CA THR A 156 -4.63 -70.74 25.65
C THR A 156 -4.63 -72.08 24.92
N GLU A 157 -3.88 -72.23 23.83
CA GLU A 157 -3.72 -73.50 23.13
C GLU A 157 -3.06 -74.56 24.02
N ILE A 158 -1.99 -74.20 24.75
CA ILE A 158 -1.31 -75.09 25.69
C ILE A 158 -2.25 -75.46 26.84
N GLU A 159 -2.98 -74.50 27.42
CA GLU A 159 -3.96 -74.76 28.48
C GLU A 159 -5.08 -75.70 28.01
N ASN A 160 -5.56 -75.55 26.78
CA ASN A 160 -6.56 -76.44 26.20
C ASN A 160 -6.02 -77.86 25.98
N LYS A 161 -4.78 -78.00 25.48
CA LYS A 161 -4.11 -79.31 25.36
C LYS A 161 -3.93 -79.98 26.72
N LEU A 162 -3.45 -79.24 27.71
CA LEU A 162 -3.25 -79.75 29.06
C LEU A 162 -4.58 -80.16 29.71
N LYS A 163 -5.65 -79.40 29.52
CA LYS A 163 -7.00 -79.80 29.98
C LYS A 163 -7.45 -81.12 29.34
N ALA A 164 -7.27 -81.28 28.02
CA ALA A 164 -7.61 -82.52 27.34
C ALA A 164 -6.78 -83.72 27.85
N GLU A 165 -5.48 -83.52 28.10
CA GLU A 165 -4.61 -84.54 28.72
C GLU A 165 -5.03 -84.87 30.17
N MET A 166 -5.46 -83.87 30.95
CA MET A 166 -5.98 -84.10 32.29
C MET A 166 -7.31 -84.87 32.28
N ASP A 167 -8.21 -84.55 31.34
CA ASP A 167 -9.49 -85.23 31.21
C ASP A 167 -9.31 -86.69 30.76
N THR A 168 -8.45 -86.95 29.78
CA THR A 168 -8.09 -88.33 29.38
C THR A 168 -7.43 -89.11 30.52
N CYS A 169 -6.50 -88.50 31.27
CA CYS A 169 -5.90 -89.13 32.44
C CYS A 169 -6.96 -89.43 33.53
N ARG A 170 -7.92 -88.53 33.74
CA ARG A 170 -9.05 -88.73 34.66
C ARG A 170 -9.93 -89.91 34.22
N GLU A 171 -10.21 -90.04 32.93
CA GLU A 171 -10.93 -91.19 32.37
C GLU A 171 -10.17 -92.51 32.61
N VAL A 172 -8.87 -92.55 32.33
CA VAL A 172 -8.02 -93.73 32.57
C VAL A 172 -7.98 -94.11 34.05
N ILE A 173 -7.84 -93.14 34.95
CA ILE A 173 -7.92 -93.37 36.41
C ILE A 173 -9.30 -93.93 36.79
N GLY A 174 -10.37 -93.40 36.21
CA GLY A 174 -11.73 -93.91 36.38
C GLY A 174 -11.85 -95.38 35.98
N LEU A 175 -11.39 -95.72 34.77
CA LEU A 175 -11.36 -97.09 34.24
C LEU A 175 -10.53 -98.02 35.15
N ASN A 176 -9.30 -97.64 35.48
CA ASN A 176 -8.43 -98.42 36.37
C ASN A 176 -9.08 -98.65 37.75
N ARG A 177 -9.77 -97.65 38.31
CA ARG A 177 -10.49 -97.79 39.58
C ARG A 177 -11.66 -98.77 39.47
N THR A 178 -12.39 -98.77 38.35
CA THR A 178 -13.44 -99.77 38.09
C THR A 178 -12.86 -101.17 37.94
N GLU A 179 -11.74 -101.32 37.22
CA GLU A 179 -11.06 -102.59 37.01
C GLU A 179 -10.47 -103.15 38.32
N TYR A 180 -9.83 -102.31 39.13
CA TYR A 180 -9.37 -102.68 40.47
C TYR A 180 -10.53 -103.12 41.37
N ASN A 181 -11.65 -102.39 41.37
CA ASN A 181 -12.84 -102.76 42.13
C ASN A 181 -13.40 -104.11 41.66
N GLN A 182 -13.46 -104.37 40.36
CA GLN A 182 -13.87 -105.66 39.80
C GLN A 182 -12.93 -106.78 40.24
N LYS A 183 -11.61 -106.63 40.08
CA LYS A 183 -10.60 -107.61 40.53
C LYS A 183 -10.67 -107.85 42.04
N ARG A 184 -10.86 -106.82 42.85
CA ARG A 184 -11.05 -106.92 44.32
C ARG A 184 -12.29 -107.73 44.68
N ILE A 185 -13.41 -107.54 43.96
CA ILE A 185 -14.62 -108.33 44.14
C ILE A 185 -14.37 -109.80 43.76
N THR A 186 -13.64 -110.06 42.67
CA THR A 186 -13.28 -111.41 42.22
C THR A 186 -12.37 -112.13 43.23
N VAL A 187 -11.34 -111.46 43.74
CA VAL A 187 -10.44 -112.01 44.78
C VAL A 187 -11.20 -112.28 46.09
N LYS A 188 -12.11 -111.38 46.50
CA LYS A 188 -13.00 -111.62 47.65
C LYS A 188 -13.91 -112.85 47.45
N ARG A 189 -14.26 -113.20 46.21
CA ARG A 189 -14.99 -114.44 45.92
C ARG A 189 -14.08 -115.68 45.97
N LEU A 190 -12.82 -115.56 45.55
CA LEU A 190 -11.84 -116.67 45.53
C LEU A 190 -11.32 -117.06 46.93
N ILE A 191 -11.22 -116.11 47.88
CA ILE A 191 -10.76 -116.36 49.26
C ILE A 191 -11.90 -116.90 50.16
N ARG A 192 -13.11 -117.08 49.63
CA ARG A 192 -14.30 -117.53 50.38
C ARG A 192 -14.61 -119.02 50.23
N VAL A 193 -13.55 -119.84 50.08
CA VAL A 193 -13.54 -121.31 50.16
C VAL A 193 -12.45 -121.68 51.16
#